data_AF-A0A7J6X8C9-F1
#
_entry.id   AF-A0A7J6X8C9-F1
#
_cell.length_a   1.000
_cell.length_b   1.000
_cell.length_c   1.000
_cell.angle_alpha   90.00
_cell.angle_beta   90.00
_cell.angle_gamma   90.00
#
_symmetry.space_group_name_H-M   'P 1'
#
loop_
_entity.id
_entity.type
_entity.pdbx_description
1 polymer ?
#
loop_
_entity_poly.entity_id
_entity_poly.type
_entity_poly.pdbx_seq_one_letter_code
_entity_poly.pdbx_strand_id
1 'polypeptide(L)'
;MQLFQLSSLCCYWADQKKEAEENGCHNSNFRYKLPENSIPKEAAYQIISDELMLDGNPRLDLASFVTTWMEPEVDKLMMDSINKNYVDMDVYPVTTELQVSSMLRLGKIGLQLELEL
;
A
#
# COMPACT_ATOMS: atom_id res chain seq x y z
N MET A 1 -30.97 -36.42 0.35
CA MET A 1 -29.80 -36.83 1.16
C MET A 1 -28.52 -36.01 0.89
N GLN A 2 -28.50 -35.02 -0.03
CA GLN A 2 -27.32 -34.17 -0.30
C GLN A 2 -27.37 -32.79 0.40
N LEU A 3 -28.52 -32.36 0.92
CA LEU A 3 -28.67 -31.05 1.59
C LEU A 3 -28.14 -31.01 3.04
N PHE A 4 -27.94 -32.16 3.68
CA PHE A 4 -27.42 -32.23 5.05
C PHE A 4 -25.89 -32.10 5.15
N GLN A 5 -25.15 -32.25 4.06
CA GLN A 5 -23.68 -32.12 4.09
C GLN A 5 -23.20 -30.67 3.94
N LEU A 6 -24.00 -29.79 3.30
CA LEU A 6 -23.64 -28.38 3.12
C LEU A 6 -23.80 -27.56 4.41
N SER A 7 -24.75 -27.90 5.30
CA SER A 7 -24.88 -27.20 6.59
C SER A 7 -23.72 -27.50 7.53
N SER A 8 -23.25 -28.76 7.55
CA SER A 8 -22.11 -29.17 8.38
C SER A 8 -20.79 -28.55 7.91
N LEU A 9 -20.61 -28.38 6.61
CA LEU A 9 -19.46 -27.63 6.06
C LEU A 9 -19.53 -26.15 6.43
N CYS A 10 -20.70 -25.51 6.35
CA CYS A 10 -20.82 -24.09 6.73
C CYS A 10 -20.52 -23.87 8.22
N CYS A 11 -21.00 -24.77 9.09
CA CYS A 11 -20.65 -24.76 10.52
C CYS A 11 -19.16 -25.04 10.76
N TYR A 12 -18.56 -25.99 10.04
CA TYR A 12 -17.14 -26.32 10.17
C TYR A 12 -16.24 -25.14 9.77
N TRP A 13 -16.59 -24.41 8.71
CA TRP A 13 -15.87 -23.21 8.28
C TRP A 13 -16.11 -22.01 9.22
N ALA A 14 -17.28 -21.90 9.83
CA ALA A 14 -17.57 -20.90 10.85
C ALA A 14 -16.83 -21.17 12.17
N ASP A 15 -16.73 -22.43 12.60
CA ASP A 15 -15.96 -22.86 13.78
C ASP A 15 -14.45 -22.67 13.57
N GLN A 16 -13.93 -23.02 12.38
CA GLN A 16 -12.52 -22.77 12.02
C GLN A 16 -12.16 -21.27 12.05
N LYS A 17 -13.12 -20.41 11.67
CA LYS A 17 -12.93 -18.95 11.74
C LYS A 17 -12.88 -18.44 13.18
N LYS A 18 -13.59 -19.11 14.09
CA LYS A 18 -13.65 -18.78 15.51
C LYS A 18 -12.42 -19.28 16.28
N GLU A 19 -11.91 -20.47 15.95
CA GLU A 19 -10.63 -20.97 16.50
C GLU A 19 -9.41 -20.13 16.04
N ALA A 20 -9.47 -19.54 14.84
CA ALA A 20 -8.45 -18.59 14.37
C ALA A 20 -8.51 -17.21 15.06
N GLU A 21 -9.67 -16.82 15.59
CA GLU A 21 -9.85 -15.59 16.37
C GLU A 21 -9.49 -15.78 17.86
N GLU A 22 -9.72 -16.96 18.44
CA GLU A 22 -9.45 -17.27 19.85
C GLU A 22 -7.97 -17.59 20.15
N ASN A 23 -7.22 -18.10 19.16
CA ASN A 23 -5.76 -18.21 19.24
C ASN A 23 -5.12 -16.86 18.91
N GLY A 24 -5.33 -15.91 19.81
CA GLY A 24 -4.76 -14.56 19.72
C GLY A 24 -3.30 -14.62 19.31
N CYS A 25 -2.96 -13.77 18.34
CA CYS A 25 -1.61 -13.56 17.82
C CYS A 25 -0.70 -12.96 18.93
N HIS A 26 -0.43 -13.74 19.97
CA HIS A 26 0.57 -13.48 20.99
C HIS A 26 1.89 -14.14 20.57
N ASN A 27 2.38 -13.81 19.38
CA ASN A 27 3.73 -14.16 18.99
C ASN A 27 4.39 -12.98 18.28
N SER A 28 5.22 -12.29 19.05
CA SER A 28 6.16 -11.23 18.69
C SER A 28 7.23 -11.63 17.67
N ASN A 29 7.02 -12.71 16.90
CA ASN A 29 8.05 -13.43 16.14
C ASN A 29 7.93 -13.31 14.61
N PHE A 30 7.07 -12.43 14.07
CA PHE A 30 7.07 -12.14 12.63
C PHE A 30 8.39 -11.53 12.12
N ARG A 31 9.25 -11.02 13.02
CA ARG A 31 10.51 -10.38 12.64
C ARG A 31 11.53 -11.31 11.98
N TYR A 32 11.50 -12.61 12.28
CA TYR A 32 12.58 -13.53 11.90
C TYR A 32 12.11 -14.79 11.16
N LYS A 33 10.80 -15.08 11.16
CA LYS A 33 10.22 -16.23 10.46
C LYS A 33 8.84 -15.89 9.93
N LEU A 34 8.53 -16.42 8.74
CA LEU A 34 7.17 -16.40 8.23
C LEU A 34 6.29 -17.32 9.10
N PRO A 35 5.07 -16.89 9.45
CA PRO A 35 4.13 -17.71 10.21
C PRO A 35 3.66 -18.90 9.37
N GLU A 36 3.40 -20.03 10.04
CA GLU A 36 2.93 -21.25 9.37
C GLU A 36 1.46 -21.14 8.95
N ASN A 37 0.67 -20.32 9.63
CA ASN A 37 -0.76 -20.14 9.40
C ASN A 37 -1.08 -18.68 9.01
N SER A 38 -2.11 -18.52 8.18
CA SER A 38 -2.65 -17.20 7.84
C SER A 38 -3.48 -16.62 8.99
N ILE A 39 -3.45 -15.30 9.12
CA ILE A 39 -4.32 -14.55 10.03
C ILE A 39 -5.40 -13.79 9.24
N PRO A 40 -6.53 -13.42 9.88
CA PRO A 40 -7.52 -12.54 9.25
C PRO A 40 -6.92 -11.21 8.79
N LYS A 41 -7.36 -10.70 7.63
CA LYS A 41 -6.81 -9.47 7.03
C LYS A 41 -6.99 -8.24 7.92
N GLU A 42 -8.09 -8.18 8.68
CA GLU A 42 -8.40 -7.10 9.61
C GLU A 42 -7.42 -7.12 10.80
N ALA A 43 -7.13 -8.31 11.33
CA ALA A 43 -6.15 -8.48 12.41
C ALA A 43 -4.74 -8.12 11.93
N ALA A 44 -4.35 -8.54 10.73
CA ALA A 44 -3.05 -8.17 10.14
C ALA A 44 -2.91 -6.65 9.98
N TYR A 45 -3.94 -5.99 9.44
CA TYR A 45 -3.97 -4.54 9.26
C TYR A 45 -3.83 -3.82 10.61
N GLN A 46 -4.59 -4.24 11.62
CA GLN A 46 -4.55 -3.62 12.95
C GLN A 46 -3.17 -3.75 13.59
N ILE A 47 -2.56 -4.95 13.57
CA ILE A 47 -1.24 -5.19 14.15
C ILE A 47 -0.18 -4.29 13.51
N ILE A 48 -0.16 -4.21 12.18
CA ILE A 48 0.81 -3.37 11.45
C ILE A 48 0.52 -1.89 11.72
N SER A 49 -0.74 -1.49 11.72
CA SER A 49 -1.13 -0.11 12.00
C SER A 49 -0.71 0.34 13.40
N ASP A 50 -0.88 -0.53 14.41
CA ASP A 50 -0.50 -0.23 15.80
C ASP A 50 1.02 -0.12 15.97
N GLU A 51 1.81 -0.94 15.26
CA GLU A 51 3.27 -0.82 15.27
C GLU A 51 3.73 0.51 14.61
N LEU A 52 3.09 0.91 13.51
CA LEU A 52 3.37 2.17 12.82
C LEU A 52 2.93 3.43 13.61
N MET A 53 2.01 3.32 14.58
CA MET A 53 1.66 4.45 15.45
C MET A 53 2.81 4.89 16.36
N LEU A 54 3.85 4.06 16.52
CA LEU A 54 5.06 4.41 17.26
C LEU A 54 6.02 5.29 16.47
N ASP A 55 5.82 5.42 15.15
CA ASP A 55 6.60 6.33 14.31
C ASP A 55 6.23 7.80 14.60
N GLY A 56 7.21 8.68 14.45
CA GLY A 56 7.02 10.12 14.59
C GLY A 56 6.12 10.68 13.49
N ASN A 57 5.38 11.75 13.78
CA ASN A 57 4.57 12.43 12.77
C ASN A 57 5.45 13.05 11.69
N PRO A 58 5.35 12.64 10.40
CA PRO A 58 6.19 13.17 9.33
C PRO A 58 6.09 14.69 9.15
N ARG A 59 4.97 15.32 9.53
CA ARG A 59 4.83 16.80 9.46
C ARG A 59 5.68 17.55 10.48
N LEU A 60 6.18 16.86 11.51
CA LEU A 60 7.05 17.42 12.54
C LEU A 60 8.52 17.05 12.29
N ASP A 61 8.82 16.31 11.23
CA ASP A 61 10.19 16.05 10.81
C ASP A 61 10.75 17.28 10.07
N LEU A 62 11.69 17.97 10.73
CA LEU A 62 12.39 19.14 10.20
C LEU A 62 13.78 18.80 9.67
N ALA A 63 14.22 17.55 9.78
CA ALA A 63 15.54 17.11 9.33
C ALA A 63 15.52 16.62 7.88
N SER A 64 14.38 16.11 7.41
CA SER A 64 14.22 15.61 6.05
C SER A 64 13.97 16.72 5.02
N PHE A 65 14.54 16.54 3.83
CA PHE A 65 14.23 17.35 2.64
C PHE A 65 13.08 16.78 1.80
N VAL A 66 12.53 15.63 2.20
CA VAL A 66 11.46 14.94 1.46
C VAL A 66 10.10 15.54 1.79
N THR A 67 9.21 15.62 0.79
CA THR A 67 7.84 16.12 0.94
C THR A 67 7.02 15.21 1.85
N THR A 68 6.42 15.76 2.91
CA THR A 68 5.59 15.03 3.89
C THR A 68 4.10 15.36 3.80
N TRP A 69 3.70 16.19 2.83
CA TRP A 69 2.31 16.56 2.59
C TRP A 69 2.05 16.88 1.12
N MET A 70 0.87 16.49 0.61
CA MET A 70 0.33 16.82 -0.71
C MET A 70 -1.18 17.07 -0.61
N GLU A 71 -1.75 17.71 -1.62
CA GLU A 71 -3.19 17.94 -1.73
C GLU A 71 -3.98 16.62 -1.90
N PRO A 72 -5.22 16.52 -1.38
CA PRO A 72 -6.04 15.30 -1.46
C PRO A 72 -6.30 14.79 -2.88
N GLU A 73 -6.30 15.70 -3.87
CA GLU A 73 -6.43 15.36 -5.28
C GLU A 73 -5.23 14.55 -5.78
N VAL A 74 -4.03 14.82 -5.26
CA VAL A 74 -2.80 14.09 -5.58
C VAL A 74 -2.82 12.72 -4.94
N ASP A 75 -3.25 12.60 -3.68
CA ASP A 75 -3.41 11.30 -3.00
C ASP A 75 -4.34 10.38 -3.78
N LYS A 76 -5.48 10.92 -4.26
CA LYS A 76 -6.42 10.16 -5.09
C LYS A 76 -5.78 9.69 -6.40
N LEU A 77 -5.06 10.58 -7.10
CA LEU A 77 -4.39 10.24 -8.35
C LEU A 77 -3.32 9.14 -8.14
N MET A 78 -2.57 9.19 -7.04
CA MET A 78 -1.58 8.17 -6.69
C MET A 78 -2.24 6.82 -6.39
N MET A 79 -3.31 6.82 -5.59
CA MET A 79 -4.06 5.59 -5.29
C MET A 79 -4.71 4.97 -6.54
N ASP A 80 -5.27 5.79 -7.43
CA ASP A 80 -5.86 5.34 -8.70
C ASP A 80 -4.81 4.80 -9.70
N SER A 81 -3.52 5.09 -9.49
CA SER A 81 -2.41 4.71 -10.37
C SER A 81 -1.44 3.68 -9.77
N ILE A 82 -1.65 3.25 -8.52
CA ILE A 82 -0.74 2.35 -7.79
C ILE A 82 -0.56 0.97 -8.45
N ASN A 83 -1.52 0.55 -9.28
CA ASN A 83 -1.49 -0.71 -10.02
C ASN A 83 -0.88 -0.60 -11.42
N LYS A 84 -0.39 0.58 -11.83
CA LYS A 84 0.25 0.79 -13.13
C LYS A 84 1.75 0.55 -13.01
N ASN A 85 2.28 -0.40 -13.77
CA ASN A 85 3.71 -0.62 -13.86
C ASN A 85 4.34 0.37 -14.84
N TYR A 86 5.20 1.27 -14.35
CA TYR A 86 5.84 2.29 -15.18
C TYR A 86 6.72 1.72 -16.31
N VAL A 87 7.33 0.54 -16.11
CA VAL A 87 8.22 -0.08 -17.11
C VAL A 87 7.45 -0.59 -18.34
N ASP A 88 6.16 -0.88 -18.20
CA ASP A 88 5.32 -1.45 -19.26
C ASP A 88 4.77 -0.37 -20.20
N MET A 89 5.65 0.28 -20.96
CA MET A 89 5.33 1.42 -21.82
C MET A 89 4.29 1.11 -22.90
N ASP A 90 4.25 -0.13 -23.41
CA ASP A 90 3.30 -0.55 -24.44
C ASP A 90 1.87 -0.69 -23.90
N VAL A 91 1.73 -1.04 -22.61
CA VAL A 91 0.44 -1.21 -21.94
C VAL A 91 -0.08 0.12 -21.41
N TYR A 92 0.83 1.00 -20.98
CA TYR A 92 0.51 2.30 -20.38
C TYR A 92 1.15 3.47 -21.14
N PRO A 93 0.85 3.66 -22.44
CA PRO A 93 1.52 4.67 -23.28
C PRO A 93 1.33 6.09 -22.76
N VAL A 94 0.16 6.39 -22.17
CA VAL A 94 -0.13 7.72 -21.60
C VAL A 94 0.74 8.01 -20.37
N THR A 95 1.10 6.98 -19.58
CA THR A 95 2.02 7.15 -18.45
C THR A 95 3.40 7.58 -18.94
N THR A 96 3.88 6.97 -20.04
CA THR A 96 5.15 7.34 -20.68
C THR A 96 5.08 8.75 -21.27
N GLU A 97 3.99 9.11 -21.96
CA GLU A 97 3.80 10.47 -22.49
C GLU A 97 3.82 11.53 -21.39
N LEU A 98 3.20 11.27 -20.23
CA LEU A 98 3.24 12.18 -19.09
C LEU A 98 4.67 12.35 -18.55
N GLN A 99 5.46 11.27 -18.50
CA GLN A 99 6.86 11.35 -18.10
C GLN A 99 7.69 12.19 -19.08
N VAL A 100 7.53 11.96 -20.39
CA VAL A 100 8.22 12.76 -21.42
C VAL A 100 7.79 14.23 -21.37
N SER A 101 6.50 14.50 -21.23
CA SER A 101 5.95 15.85 -21.08
C SER A 101 6.56 16.57 -19.87
N SER A 102 6.68 15.87 -18.75
CA SER A 102 7.29 16.41 -17.53
C SER A 102 8.77 16.70 -17.71
N MET A 103 9.51 15.80 -18.36
CA MET A 103 10.93 16.00 -18.72
C MET A 103 11.11 17.21 -19.64
N LEU A 104 10.26 17.38 -20.66
CA LEU A 104 10.31 18.53 -21.56
C LEU A 104 10.03 19.85 -20.83
N ARG A 105 9.09 19.86 -19.88
CA ARG A 105 8.80 21.05 -19.06
C ARG A 105 9.99 21.43 -18.19
N LEU A 106 10.64 20.45 -17.54
CA LEU A 106 11.85 20.70 -16.74
C LEU A 106 13.01 21.20 -17.60
N GLY A 107 13.22 20.62 -18.79
CA GLY A 107 14.24 21.07 -19.72
C GLY A 107 14.07 22.53 -20.18
N LYS A 108 12.82 22.99 -20.35
CA LYS A 108 12.54 24.39 -20.69
C LYS A 108 12.97 25.38 -19.61
N ILE A 109 12.88 24.99 -18.34
CA ILE A 109 13.33 25.84 -17.22
C ILE A 109 14.85 26.06 -17.32
N GLY A 110 15.61 25.02 -17.66
CA GLY A 110 17.07 25.11 -17.86
C GLY A 110 17.46 26.01 -19.05
N LEU A 111 16.78 25.87 -20.19
CA LEU A 111 17.05 26.68 -21.39
C LEU A 111 16.67 28.16 -21.23
N GLN A 112 15.64 28.47 -20.43
CA GLN A 112 15.22 29.85 -20.19
C GLN A 112 16.26 30.62 -19.35
N LEU A 113 16.99 29.94 -18.44
CA LEU A 113 18.04 30.55 -17.61
C LEU A 113 19.30 30.90 -18.41
N GLU A 114 19.60 30.18 -19.50
CA GLU A 114 20.74 30.50 -20.37
C GLU A 114 20.47 31.69 -21.31
N LEU A 115 19.21 32.07 -21.52
CA LEU A 115 18.82 33.21 -22.37
C LEU A 115 18.66 34.52 -21.58
N GLU A 116 18.71 34.48 -20.25
CA GLU A 116 18.62 35.67 -19.37
C GLU A 116 19.95 36.04 -18.68
N LEU A 117 21.08 35.44 -19.10
CA LEU A 117 22.46 35.81 -18.74
C LEU A 117 23.23 36.36 -19.94
#